data_AF-A0A7L2RYY5-F1
#
_entry.id   AF-A0A7L2RYY5-F1
#
_cell.length_a   1.000
_cell.length_b   1.000
_cell.length_c   1.000
_cell.angle_alpha   90.00
_cell.angle_beta   90.00
_cell.angle_gamma   90.00
#
_symmetry.space_group_name_H-M   'P 1'
#
loop_
_entity.id
_entity.type
_entity.pdbx_description
1 polymer ?
#
loop_
_entity_poly.entity_id
_entity_poly.type
_entity_poly.pdbx_seq_one_letter_code
_entity_poly.pdbx_strand_id
1 'polypeptide(L)'
;LLSTGGMCPFRHISGEKTVVCKHWLRGLCKKGDQCEFLHEYDMTKMPECYFYSKFGECSNKECPFLHIDPESKIKDCPWYDRGFCKHGPLCRHRHTRRVICVNYLVGFCPEGPACKFMQ
;
A
#
# COMPACT_ATOMS: atom_id res chain seq x y z
N LEU A 1 -23.68 -34.29 -3.44
CA LEU A 1 -22.68 -35.22 -2.87
C LEU A 1 -21.73 -35.62 -3.98
N LEU A 2 -20.54 -35.02 -4.05
CA LEU A 2 -19.30 -35.54 -4.67
C LEU A 2 -18.27 -34.40 -4.68
N SER A 3 -17.76 -34.07 -3.48
CA SER A 3 -16.56 -33.25 -3.33
C SER A 3 -15.39 -34.21 -3.26
N THR A 4 -14.84 -34.60 -4.40
CA THR A 4 -13.58 -35.35 -4.50
C THR A 4 -12.41 -34.38 -4.31
N GLY A 5 -12.28 -33.84 -3.10
CA GLY A 5 -11.34 -32.76 -2.75
C GLY A 5 -9.89 -33.19 -2.52
N GLY A 6 -9.38 -34.20 -3.24
CA GLY A 6 -7.99 -34.66 -3.04
C GLY A 6 -7.31 -35.36 -4.22
N MET A 7 -8.04 -35.69 -5.29
CA MET A 7 -7.49 -36.43 -6.44
C MET A 7 -7.89 -35.80 -7.79
N CYS A 8 -8.11 -34.48 -7.82
CA CYS A 8 -8.27 -33.78 -9.08
C CYS A 8 -6.87 -33.49 -9.66
N PRO A 9 -6.56 -33.88 -10.91
CA PRO A 9 -5.28 -33.56 -11.56
C PRO A 9 -5.12 -32.07 -11.87
N PHE A 10 -6.20 -31.28 -11.70
CA PHE A 10 -6.22 -29.85 -11.95
C PHE A 10 -6.01 -29.06 -10.67
N ARG A 11 -5.31 -27.92 -10.80
CA ARG A 11 -5.01 -27.02 -9.70
C ARG A 11 -6.26 -26.29 -9.22
N HIS A 12 -6.56 -26.37 -7.92
CA HIS A 12 -7.68 -25.65 -7.33
C HIS A 12 -7.18 -24.46 -6.51
N ILE A 13 -7.51 -23.25 -6.96
CA ILE A 13 -7.20 -22.02 -6.23
C ILE A 13 -8.39 -21.71 -5.33
N SER A 14 -8.23 -21.94 -4.03
CA SER A 14 -9.25 -21.61 -3.03
C SER A 14 -9.03 -20.18 -2.49
N GLY A 15 -10.04 -19.32 -2.60
CA GLY A 15 -10.08 -17.95 -2.06
C GLY A 15 -9.34 -16.90 -2.91
N GLU A 16 -9.69 -15.62 -2.70
CA GLU A 16 -8.97 -14.49 -3.33
C GLU A 16 -7.61 -14.27 -2.66
N LYS A 17 -6.57 -14.89 -3.21
CA LYS A 17 -5.18 -14.71 -2.75
C LYS A 17 -4.62 -13.40 -3.32
N THR A 18 -4.18 -12.50 -2.46
CA THR A 18 -3.85 -11.11 -2.85
C THR A 18 -2.36 -10.83 -3.02
N VAL A 19 -1.48 -11.66 -2.46
CA VAL A 19 -0.02 -11.46 -2.50
C VAL A 19 0.69 -12.72 -2.97
N VAL A 20 1.65 -12.56 -3.89
CA VAL A 20 2.46 -13.66 -4.44
C VAL A 20 3.33 -14.30 -3.36
N CYS A 21 3.34 -15.63 -3.35
CA CYS A 21 4.14 -16.43 -2.43
C CYS A 21 5.63 -16.35 -2.76
N LYS A 22 6.41 -15.71 -1.89
CA LYS A 22 7.88 -15.63 -2.05
C LYS A 22 8.60 -16.99 -2.10
N HIS A 23 8.03 -18.03 -1.47
CA HIS A 23 8.62 -19.38 -1.49
C HIS A 23 8.30 -20.12 -2.79
N TRP A 24 7.11 -19.90 -3.36
CA TRP A 24 6.72 -20.48 -4.64
C TRP A 24 7.56 -19.94 -5.80
N LEU A 25 7.87 -18.64 -5.79
CA LEU A 25 8.80 -18.03 -6.75
C LEU A 25 10.18 -18.72 -6.82
N ARG A 26 10.57 -19.43 -5.76
CA ARG A 26 11.83 -20.18 -5.66
C ARG A 26 11.66 -21.70 -5.80
N GLY A 27 10.45 -22.19 -6.02
CA GLY A 27 10.14 -23.62 -6.03
C GLY A 27 10.20 -24.30 -4.65
N LEU A 28 10.17 -23.53 -3.55
CA LEU A 28 10.37 -24.04 -2.19
C LEU A 28 9.06 -24.12 -1.36
N CYS A 29 7.92 -23.79 -1.96
CA CYS A 29 6.64 -23.81 -1.24
C CYS A 29 6.13 -25.24 -1.02
N LYS A 30 6.06 -25.68 0.24
CA LYS A 30 5.55 -27.02 0.61
C LYS A 30 4.04 -27.10 0.80
N LYS A 31 3.35 -25.94 0.90
CA LYS A 31 1.91 -25.88 1.16
C LYS A 31 1.04 -26.18 -0.07
N GLY A 32 1.63 -26.24 -1.27
CA GLY A 32 0.90 -26.50 -2.51
C GLY A 32 -0.31 -25.57 -2.68
N ASP A 33 -1.46 -26.14 -3.05
CA ASP A 33 -2.71 -25.39 -3.25
C ASP A 33 -3.30 -24.83 -1.96
N GLN A 34 -2.94 -25.41 -0.81
CA GLN A 34 -3.31 -24.95 0.53
C GLN A 34 -2.48 -23.76 1.00
N CYS A 35 -1.56 -23.24 0.17
CA CYS A 35 -0.83 -22.02 0.48
C CYS A 35 -1.79 -20.82 0.51
N GLU A 36 -1.74 -20.02 1.57
CA GLU A 36 -2.56 -18.80 1.72
C GLU A 36 -2.12 -17.67 0.76
N PHE A 37 -0.96 -17.82 0.13
CA PHE A 37 -0.38 -16.86 -0.82
C PHE A 37 -0.59 -17.31 -2.26
N LEU A 38 -0.64 -16.34 -3.17
CA LEU A 38 -0.86 -16.54 -4.59
C LEU A 38 0.33 -17.29 -5.22
N HIS A 39 0.04 -18.37 -5.94
CA HIS A 39 1.01 -19.14 -6.73
C HIS A 39 0.84 -18.79 -8.22
N GLU A 40 0.95 -17.51 -8.53
CA GLU A 40 0.82 -16.95 -9.87
C GLU A 40 1.80 -15.78 -9.99
N TYR A 41 2.35 -15.58 -11.18
CA TYR A 41 3.26 -14.48 -11.44
C TYR A 41 2.45 -13.24 -11.81
N ASP A 42 2.14 -12.41 -10.81
CA ASP A 42 1.44 -11.14 -10.96
C ASP A 42 2.30 -10.03 -10.34
N MET A 43 2.87 -9.18 -11.20
CA MET A 43 3.74 -8.07 -10.80
C MET A 43 3.04 -7.05 -9.91
N THR A 44 1.72 -6.92 -9.98
CA THR A 44 0.95 -5.99 -9.16
C THR A 44 0.72 -6.51 -7.73
N LYS A 45 0.86 -7.83 -7.54
CA LYS A 45 0.64 -8.54 -6.28
C LYS A 45 1.94 -9.08 -5.67
N MET A 46 3.09 -8.69 -6.22
CA MET A 46 4.37 -9.08 -5.65
C MET A 46 4.50 -8.57 -4.21
N PRO A 47 5.15 -9.33 -3.31
CA PRO A 47 5.41 -8.82 -1.98
C PRO A 47 6.36 -7.63 -2.05
N GLU A 48 6.38 -6.83 -0.99
CA GLU A 48 7.23 -5.66 -0.91
C GLU A 48 8.72 -6.01 -0.84
N CYS A 49 9.54 -5.13 -1.41
CA CYS A 49 10.98 -5.25 -1.33
C CYS A 49 11.45 -4.92 0.09
N TYR A 50 12.05 -5.91 0.76
CA TYR A 50 12.60 -5.74 2.10
C TYR A 50 13.67 -4.64 2.17
N PHE A 51 14.57 -4.59 1.19
CA PHE A 51 15.66 -3.61 1.17
C PHE A 51 15.13 -2.19 1.01
N TYR A 52 14.26 -1.98 0.03
CA TYR A 52 13.64 -0.67 -0.20
C TYR A 52 12.82 -0.22 1.00
N SER A 53 11.97 -1.10 1.56
CA SER A 53 11.14 -0.75 2.72
C SER A 53 11.97 -0.42 3.97
N LYS A 54 13.14 -1.05 4.17
CA LYS A 54 13.93 -0.92 5.40
C LYS A 54 15.03 0.14 5.31
N PHE A 55 15.60 0.35 4.13
CA PHE A 55 16.74 1.23 3.90
C PHE A 55 16.44 2.41 2.96
N GLY A 56 15.28 2.42 2.30
CA GLY A 56 14.92 3.42 1.29
C GLY A 56 15.57 3.18 -0.08
N GLU A 57 16.41 2.15 -0.21
CA GLU A 57 17.11 1.82 -1.44
C GLU A 57 17.15 0.31 -1.70
N CYS A 58 17.25 -0.06 -2.98
CA CYS A 58 17.48 -1.42 -3.43
C CYS A 58 18.55 -1.41 -4.52
N SER A 59 19.58 -2.25 -4.38
CA SER A 59 20.68 -2.30 -5.35
C SER A 59 20.30 -2.94 -6.68
N ASN A 60 19.21 -3.72 -6.72
CA ASN A 60 18.74 -4.36 -7.94
C ASN A 60 17.79 -3.43 -8.70
N LYS A 61 18.20 -2.98 -9.90
CA LYS A 61 17.37 -2.14 -10.78
C LYS A 61 16.16 -2.89 -11.35
N GLU A 62 16.27 -4.20 -11.50
CA GLU A 62 15.20 -5.08 -11.99
C GLU A 62 14.61 -5.88 -10.82
N CYS A 63 14.41 -5.22 -9.67
CA CYS A 63 13.80 -5.85 -8.51
C CYS A 63 12.33 -6.18 -8.80
N PRO A 64 11.90 -7.46 -8.72
CA PRO A 64 10.51 -7.83 -9.00
C PRO A 64 9.57 -7.50 -7.82
N PHE A 65 10.10 -7.12 -6.66
CA PHE A 65 9.33 -6.81 -5.46
C PHE A 65 8.90 -5.35 -5.44
N LEU A 66 7.76 -5.05 -4.83
CA LEU A 66 7.19 -3.70 -4.85
C LEU A 66 8.04 -2.72 -4.05
N HIS A 67 8.39 -1.59 -4.65
CA HIS A 67 9.06 -0.46 -4.02
C HIS A 67 8.00 0.57 -3.57
N ILE A 68 7.47 0.36 -2.36
CA ILE A 68 6.47 1.26 -1.76
C ILE A 68 7.20 2.22 -0.82
N ASP A 69 7.03 3.52 -1.02
CA ASP A 69 7.56 4.54 -0.11
C ASP A 69 6.97 4.34 1.30
N PRO A 70 7.80 4.09 2.34
CA PRO A 70 7.31 3.96 3.72
C PRO A 70 6.43 5.14 4.16
N GLU A 71 6.74 6.36 3.71
CA GLU A 71 6.00 7.57 4.07
C GLU A 71 4.56 7.53 3.53
N SER A 72 4.36 6.93 2.35
CA SER A 72 3.02 6.77 1.75
C SER A 72 2.08 5.90 2.59
N LYS A 73 2.61 5.03 3.46
CA LYS A 73 1.82 4.17 4.34
C LYS A 73 1.41 4.84 5.63
N ILE A 74 2.08 5.93 6.01
CA ILE A 74 1.70 6.71 7.18
C ILE A 74 0.33 7.32 6.89
N LYS A 75 -0.66 6.98 7.70
CA LYS A 75 -2.01 7.54 7.57
C LYS A 75 -2.02 8.98 8.08
N ASP A 76 -2.88 9.80 7.51
CA ASP A 76 -3.11 11.15 8.01
C ASP A 76 -3.74 11.12 9.40
N CYS A 77 -3.39 12.10 10.23
CA CYS A 77 -3.90 12.21 11.59
C CYS A 77 -5.30 12.83 11.61
N PRO A 78 -6.35 12.09 12.02
CA PRO A 78 -7.72 12.61 12.01
C PRO A 78 -7.97 13.71 13.07
N TRP A 79 -7.06 13.87 14.04
CA TRP A 79 -7.15 14.93 15.05
C TRP A 79 -6.51 16.22 14.56
N TYR A 80 -5.33 16.13 13.95
CA TYR A 80 -4.67 17.28 13.35
C TYR A 80 -5.49 17.86 12.21
N ASP A 81 -6.11 17.00 11.39
CA ASP A 81 -6.98 17.44 10.31
C ASP A 81 -8.25 18.18 10.81
N ARG A 82 -8.66 17.92 12.06
CA ARG A 82 -9.70 18.67 12.77
C ARG A 82 -9.17 19.93 13.50
N GLY A 83 -7.89 20.23 13.36
CA GLY A 83 -7.25 21.46 13.86
C GLY A 83 -6.26 21.25 14.99
N PHE A 84 -6.38 20.19 15.80
CA PHE A 84 -5.46 19.97 16.93
C PHE A 84 -5.20 18.49 17.21
N CYS A 85 -3.92 18.13 17.29
CA CYS A 85 -3.48 16.82 17.77
C CYS A 85 -2.72 16.97 19.08
N LYS A 86 -3.21 16.31 20.14
CA LYS A 86 -2.58 16.32 21.47
C LYS A 86 -1.14 15.80 21.51
N HIS A 87 -0.75 14.99 20.53
CA HIS A 87 0.60 14.44 20.42
C HIS A 87 1.59 15.40 19.75
N GLY A 88 1.09 16.50 19.17
CA GLY A 88 1.94 17.51 18.55
C GLY A 88 2.93 16.93 17.53
N PRO A 89 4.18 17.39 17.51
CA PRO A 89 5.22 16.89 16.61
C PRO A 89 5.60 15.41 16.81
N LEU A 90 5.21 14.79 17.93
CA LEU A 90 5.51 13.38 18.23
C LEU A 90 4.40 12.44 17.76
N CYS A 91 3.42 12.92 16.99
CA CYS A 91 2.37 12.06 16.46
C CYS A 91 2.95 11.08 15.44
N ARG A 92 2.59 9.80 15.58
CA ARG A 92 2.95 8.74 14.62
C ARG A 92 2.22 8.83 13.27
N HIS A 93 1.22 9.69 13.16
CA HIS A 93 0.42 9.88 11.95
C HIS A 93 0.84 11.18 11.28
N ARG A 94 0.68 11.24 9.96
CA ARG A 94 1.10 12.40 9.18
C ARG A 94 0.23 13.60 9.51
N HIS A 95 0.89 14.73 9.79
CA HIS A 95 0.25 16.04 9.98
C HIS A 95 0.44 16.86 8.70
N THR A 96 -0.56 16.84 7.82
CA THR A 96 -0.54 17.65 6.59
C THR A 96 -1.13 19.02 6.87
N ARG A 97 -0.30 20.07 6.85
CA ARG A 97 -0.78 21.45 7.06
C ARG A 97 -1.63 21.88 5.87
N ARG A 98 -2.87 22.31 6.14
CA ARG A 98 -3.72 22.96 5.13
C ARG A 98 -3.12 24.31 4.76
N VAL A 99 -2.93 24.53 3.47
CA VAL A 99 -2.49 25.82 2.92
C VAL A 99 -3.72 26.51 2.33
N ILE A 100 -4.09 27.63 2.91
CA ILE A 100 -5.22 28.45 2.44
C ILE A 100 -4.69 29.47 1.43
N CYS A 101 -5.42 29.70 0.34
CA CYS A 101 -5.09 30.81 -0.57
C CYS A 101 -5.31 32.15 0.15
N VAL A 102 -4.23 32.90 0.38
CA VAL A 102 -4.30 34.23 0.99
C VAL A 102 -5.15 35.18 0.14
N ASN A 103 -4.97 35.17 -1.19
CA ASN A 103 -5.76 36.00 -2.11
C ASN A 103 -7.25 35.67 -2.04
N TYR A 104 -7.62 34.40 -1.81
CA TYR A 104 -9.02 34.00 -1.65
C TYR A 104 -9.57 34.53 -0.33
N LEU A 105 -8.79 34.39 0.74
CA LEU A 105 -9.13 34.91 2.07
C LEU A 105 -9.37 36.43 2.05
N VAL A 106 -8.59 37.19 1.28
CA VAL A 106 -8.75 38.65 1.13
C VAL A 106 -9.72 39.06 0.02
N GLY A 107 -10.35 38.11 -0.69
CA GLY A 107 -11.40 38.38 -1.68
C GLY A 107 -10.92 38.72 -3.10
N PHE A 108 -9.63 38.56 -3.41
CA PHE A 108 -9.03 38.89 -4.71
C PHE A 108 -8.52 37.67 -5.48
N CYS A 109 -8.90 36.45 -5.11
CA CYS A 109 -8.47 35.27 -5.86
C CYS A 109 -9.16 35.22 -7.23
N PRO A 110 -8.40 35.24 -8.33
CA PRO A 110 -8.98 35.18 -9.67
C PRO A 110 -9.68 33.85 -9.96
N GLU A 111 -9.28 32.77 -9.28
CA GLU A 111 -9.93 31.45 -9.38
C GLU A 111 -11.21 31.35 -8.55
N GLY A 112 -11.43 32.28 -7.61
CA GLY A 112 -12.60 32.28 -6.74
C GLY A 112 -12.83 30.92 -6.08
N PRO A 113 -14.08 30.42 -6.01
CA PRO A 113 -14.41 29.12 -5.42
C PRO A 113 -13.77 27.91 -6.13
N ALA A 114 -13.20 28.08 -7.33
CA ALA A 114 -12.48 27.02 -8.03
C ALA A 114 -11.00 26.93 -7.61
N CYS A 115 -10.54 27.80 -6.69
CA CYS A 115 -9.16 27.82 -6.25
C CYS A 115 -8.76 26.47 -5.63
N LYS A 116 -7.67 25.88 -6.12
CA LYS A 116 -7.12 24.60 -5.60
C LYS A 116 -6.74 24.60 -4.12
N PHE A 117 -6.64 25.77 -3.50
CA PHE A 117 -6.33 25.97 -2.09
C PHE A 117 -7.55 26.45 -1.27
N MET A 118 -8.75 26.32 -1.82
CA MET A 118 -10.01 26.47 -1.10
C MET A 118 -10.27 25.16 -0.34
N GLN A 119 -9.72 25.02 0.87
CA GLN A 119 -9.82 23.78 1.66
C GLN A 119 -9.75 24.01 3.17
#